data_AF-A0AAD5RA44-F1
#
_entry.id   AF-A0AAD5RA44-F1
#
_cell.length_a   1.000
_cell.length_b   1.000
_cell.length_c   1.000
_cell.angle_alpha   90.00
_cell.angle_beta   90.00
_cell.angle_gamma   90.00
#
_symmetry.space_group_name_H-M   'P 1'
#
loop_
_entity.id
_entity.type
_entity.pdbx_description
1 polymer ?
#
loop_
_entity_poly.entity_id
_entity_poly.type
_entity_poly.pdbx_seq_one_letter_code
_entity_poly.pdbx_strand_id
1 'polypeptide(L)'
;MAYSTAPDVPPEAPGIATSAEGARRFVDRLIMQTVFDVLASQARSALLSDAVISAILNQLTVTVTYTPLMCSKVRLVVENPNPLNAGESACIIVDGTVTAICTNTNAGRMACALGPAPLPDAPKITPVPDPHLTISGSLSTTNIIMTSWSRVMWQSVVNRAIRMLASGPFRRHFFSAIATVGRN
;
A
#
# COMPACT_ATOMS: atom_id res chain seq x y z
N MET A 1 -0.38 -3.50 0.26
CA MET A 1 -0.62 -4.46 1.35
C MET A 1 -1.65 -5.51 0.92
N ALA A 2 -1.26 -6.78 0.92
CA ALA A 2 -2.17 -7.88 0.60
C ALA A 2 -2.98 -8.34 1.82
N TYR A 3 -4.02 -9.12 1.59
CA TYR A 3 -4.78 -9.80 2.63
C TYR A 3 -5.04 -11.26 2.28
N SER A 4 -5.32 -12.09 3.28
CA SER A 4 -5.74 -13.47 3.14
C SER A 4 -6.77 -13.82 4.19
N THR A 5 -7.76 -14.63 3.81
CA THR A 5 -8.72 -15.24 4.74
C THR A 5 -8.34 -16.67 5.12
N ALA A 6 -7.25 -17.20 4.53
CA ALA A 6 -6.80 -18.56 4.77
C ALA A 6 -5.97 -18.63 6.07
N PRO A 7 -6.24 -19.60 6.97
CA PRO A 7 -5.64 -19.64 8.30
C PRO A 7 -4.14 -20.00 8.31
N ASP A 8 -3.66 -20.62 7.23
CA ASP A 8 -2.27 -21.02 6.99
C ASP A 8 -1.39 -19.87 6.52
N VAL A 9 -1.97 -18.78 6.00
CA VAL A 9 -1.21 -17.66 5.44
C VAL A 9 -0.56 -16.75 6.49
N PRO A 10 -1.24 -16.29 7.56
CA PRO A 10 -0.63 -15.42 8.58
C PRO A 10 0.67 -15.95 9.22
N PRO A 11 0.81 -17.25 9.58
CA PRO A 11 2.08 -17.74 10.12
C PRO A 11 3.21 -17.79 9.08
N GLU A 12 2.91 -18.06 7.80
CA GLU A 12 3.91 -18.05 6.72
C GLU A 12 4.26 -16.63 6.25
N ALA A 13 3.36 -15.68 6.44
CA ALA A 13 3.45 -14.32 5.92
C ALA A 13 2.84 -13.29 6.89
N PRO A 14 3.52 -12.97 8.02
CA PRO A 14 2.97 -12.12 9.07
C PRO A 14 2.68 -10.67 8.63
N GLY A 15 3.21 -10.24 7.48
CA GLY A 15 2.92 -8.93 6.88
C GLY A 15 1.58 -8.85 6.12
N ILE A 16 0.86 -9.96 5.96
CA ILE A 16 -0.42 -10.02 5.25
C ILE A 16 -1.58 -9.85 6.23
N ALA A 17 -2.53 -8.98 5.90
CA ALA A 17 -3.70 -8.76 6.72
C ALA A 17 -4.67 -9.97 6.66
N THR A 18 -5.44 -10.20 7.71
CA THR A 18 -6.42 -11.30 7.75
C THR A 18 -7.75 -10.97 7.07
N SER A 19 -7.92 -9.74 6.59
CA SER A 19 -9.11 -9.29 5.86
C SER A 19 -8.81 -8.09 4.96
N ALA A 20 -9.68 -7.87 3.97
CA ALA A 20 -9.58 -6.71 3.07
C ALA A 20 -9.73 -5.40 3.84
N GLU A 21 -10.68 -5.34 4.77
CA GLU A 21 -10.92 -4.18 5.64
C GLU A 21 -9.73 -3.92 6.56
N GLY A 22 -9.08 -4.97 7.07
CA GLY A 22 -7.87 -4.87 7.87
C GLY A 22 -6.72 -4.23 7.08
N ALA A 23 -6.50 -4.67 5.84
CA ALA A 23 -5.50 -4.07 4.95
C ALA A 23 -5.82 -2.60 4.63
N ARG A 24 -7.08 -2.27 4.34
CA ARG A 24 -7.51 -0.88 4.08
C ARG A 24 -7.27 0.00 5.30
N ARG A 25 -7.77 -0.39 6.48
CA ARG A 25 -7.59 0.37 7.73
C ARG A 25 -6.13 0.57 8.11
N PHE A 26 -5.26 -0.39 7.80
CA PHE A 26 -3.82 -0.22 8.00
C PHE A 26 -3.28 0.90 7.10
N VAL A 27 -3.57 0.86 5.80
CA VAL A 27 -3.14 1.88 4.83
C VAL A 27 -3.74 3.25 5.18
N ASP A 28 -5.01 3.31 5.55
CA ASP A 28 -5.70 4.54 5.94
C ASP A 28 -5.02 5.21 7.14
N ARG A 29 -4.78 4.44 8.22
CA ARG A 29 -4.11 4.95 9.43
C ARG A 29 -2.70 5.45 9.12
N LEU A 30 -1.97 4.70 8.31
CA LEU A 30 -0.61 5.06 7.93
C LEU A 30 -0.57 6.39 7.17
N ILE A 31 -1.44 6.56 6.18
CA ILE A 31 -1.52 7.78 5.38
C ILE A 31 -1.99 8.94 6.25
N MET A 32 -3.04 8.75 7.06
CA MET A 32 -3.55 9.80 7.96
C MET A 32 -2.48 10.27 8.94
N GLN A 33 -1.79 9.34 9.63
CA GLN A 33 -0.70 9.67 10.55
C GLN A 33 0.40 10.47 9.86
N THR A 34 0.87 9.99 8.71
CA THR A 34 1.94 10.66 7.98
C THR A 34 1.54 12.06 7.50
N VAL A 35 0.31 12.22 7.00
CA VAL A 35 -0.22 13.52 6.56
C VAL A 35 -0.33 14.48 7.74
N PHE A 36 -0.86 14.01 8.88
CA PHE A 36 -1.04 14.83 10.07
C PHE A 36 0.30 15.26 10.69
N ASP A 37 1.29 14.37 10.74
CA ASP A 37 2.63 14.68 11.24
C ASP A 37 3.29 15.78 10.40
N VAL A 38 3.19 15.68 9.07
CA VAL A 38 3.75 16.69 8.16
C VAL A 38 3.02 18.01 8.29
N LEU A 39 1.69 17.99 8.39
CA LEU A 39 0.88 19.19 8.55
C LEU A 39 1.16 19.88 9.88
N ALA A 40 1.26 19.13 10.97
CA ALA A 40 1.67 19.65 12.26
C ALA A 40 3.08 20.27 12.21
N SER A 41 4.04 19.58 11.58
CA SER A 41 5.40 20.10 11.39
C SER A 41 5.43 21.42 10.60
N GLN A 42 4.64 21.51 9.52
CA GLN A 42 4.55 22.73 8.70
C GLN A 42 3.84 23.87 9.44
N ALA A 43 2.78 23.58 10.18
CA ALA A 43 2.07 24.56 10.97
C ALA A 43 2.92 25.12 12.12
N ARG A 44 3.72 24.27 12.81
CA ARG A 44 4.71 24.73 13.80
C ARG A 44 5.78 25.62 13.18
N SER A 45 6.23 25.28 11.96
CA SER A 45 7.19 26.11 11.21
C SER A 45 6.61 27.49 10.85
N ALA A 46 5.28 27.59 10.77
CA ALA A 46 4.54 28.84 10.62
C ALA A 46 4.15 29.51 11.95
N LEU A 47 4.74 29.08 13.08
CA LEU A 47 4.52 29.63 14.43
C LEU A 47 3.08 29.52 14.93
N LEU A 48 2.32 28.54 14.43
CA LEU A 48 0.99 28.23 14.98
C LEU A 48 1.14 27.46 16.30
N SER A 49 0.28 27.77 17.28
CA SER A 49 0.25 27.06 18.57
C SER A 49 -0.33 25.65 18.43
N ASP A 50 0.04 24.71 19.31
CA ASP A 50 -0.46 23.33 19.24
C ASP A 50 -2.00 23.24 19.33
N ALA A 51 -2.65 24.17 20.04
CA ALA A 51 -4.11 24.26 20.09
C ALA A 51 -4.72 24.59 18.72
N VAL A 52 -4.11 25.54 17.99
CA VAL A 52 -4.52 25.90 16.63
C VAL A 52 -4.24 24.75 15.67
N ILE A 53 -3.09 24.09 15.80
CA ILE A 53 -2.74 22.90 14.99
C ILE A 53 -3.78 21.81 15.18
N SER A 54 -4.14 21.47 16.42
CA SER A 54 -5.15 20.46 16.68
C SER A 54 -6.51 20.83 16.09
N ALA A 55 -6.94 22.09 16.23
CA ALA A 55 -8.19 22.57 15.64
C ALA A 55 -8.19 22.49 14.10
N ILE A 56 -7.05 22.81 13.48
CA ILE A 56 -6.84 22.68 12.03
C ILE A 56 -6.93 21.21 11.60
N LEU A 57 -6.23 20.31 12.30
CA LEU A 57 -6.19 18.90 11.96
C LEU A 57 -7.57 18.24 12.07
N ASN A 58 -8.39 18.66 13.03
CA ASN A 58 -9.76 18.18 13.19
C ASN A 58 -10.71 18.59 12.05
N GLN A 59 -10.32 19.58 11.23
CA GLN A 59 -11.09 20.05 10.07
C GLN A 59 -10.58 19.47 8.75
N LEU A 60 -9.63 18.53 8.81
CA LEU A 60 -9.13 17.83 7.63
C LEU A 60 -9.94 16.56 7.38
N THR A 61 -10.27 16.35 6.12
CA THR A 61 -10.80 15.08 5.65
C THR A 61 -9.79 14.47 4.69
N VAL A 62 -9.27 13.29 5.06
CA VAL A 62 -8.41 12.47 4.20
C VAL A 62 -9.25 11.32 3.67
N THR A 63 -9.40 11.26 2.34
CA THR A 63 -10.02 10.12 1.66
C THR A 63 -8.92 9.30 1.01
N VAL A 64 -8.89 7.99 1.29
CA VAL A 64 -7.93 7.06 0.71
C VAL A 64 -8.69 5.99 -0.06
N THR A 65 -8.24 5.72 -1.27
CA THR A 65 -8.74 4.68 -2.14
C THR A 65 -7.62 3.67 -2.35
N TYR A 66 -7.85 2.46 -1.87
CA TYR A 66 -6.89 1.36 -1.98
C TYR A 66 -7.63 0.03 -2.22
N THR A 67 -7.09 -0.77 -3.15
CA THR A 67 -7.62 -2.11 -3.47
C THR A 67 -6.62 -3.18 -3.02
N PRO A 68 -6.79 -3.77 -1.83
CA PRO A 68 -5.93 -4.86 -1.35
C PRO A 68 -5.93 -6.05 -2.32
N LEU A 69 -4.77 -6.67 -2.50
CA LEU A 69 -4.64 -7.93 -3.22
C LEU A 69 -5.07 -9.09 -2.32
N MET A 70 -5.93 -9.98 -2.80
CA MET A 70 -6.27 -11.22 -2.10
C MET A 70 -5.24 -12.30 -2.42
N CYS A 71 -4.67 -12.90 -1.37
CA CYS A 71 -3.74 -14.01 -1.45
C CYS A 71 -4.34 -15.24 -0.77
N SER A 72 -5.03 -16.09 -1.53
CA SER A 72 -5.60 -17.35 -1.00
C SER A 72 -4.53 -18.35 -0.55
N LYS A 73 -3.37 -18.31 -1.20
CA LYS A 73 -2.17 -19.07 -0.86
C LYS A 73 -0.94 -18.18 -0.96
N VAL A 74 0.07 -18.48 -0.16
CA VAL A 74 1.36 -17.79 -0.22
C VAL A 74 2.48 -18.77 -0.51
N ARG A 75 3.53 -18.28 -1.18
CA ARG A 75 4.74 -19.05 -1.48
C ARG A 75 5.94 -18.16 -1.22
N LEU A 76 6.79 -18.60 -0.31
CA LEU A 76 8.11 -17.99 -0.11
C LEU A 76 9.01 -18.42 -1.28
N VAL A 77 9.74 -17.46 -1.84
CA VAL A 77 10.66 -17.66 -2.99
C VAL A 77 11.69 -18.77 -2.75
N VAL A 78 11.93 -19.13 -1.49
CA VAL A 78 13.07 -19.98 -1.10
C VAL A 78 12.68 -21.42 -0.79
N GLU A 79 11.39 -21.76 -0.57
CA GLU A 79 11.09 -22.99 0.19
C GLU A 79 9.95 -23.88 -0.31
N ASN A 80 9.07 -23.45 -1.22
CA ASN A 80 7.82 -24.20 -1.41
C ASN A 80 7.51 -24.59 -2.86
N PRO A 81 8.04 -25.76 -3.33
CA PRO A 81 7.70 -26.33 -4.63
C PRO A 81 6.31 -26.98 -4.67
N ASN A 82 5.47 -26.80 -3.62
CA ASN A 82 4.16 -27.42 -3.58
C ASN A 82 3.29 -26.98 -4.76
N PRO A 83 2.86 -27.94 -5.60
CA PRO A 83 2.17 -27.61 -6.84
C PRO A 83 0.80 -27.00 -6.56
N LEU A 84 0.44 -26.00 -7.35
CA LEU A 84 -0.91 -25.46 -7.41
C LEU A 84 -1.80 -26.42 -8.19
N ASN A 85 -3.05 -26.60 -7.76
CA ASN A 85 -4.05 -27.28 -8.58
C ASN A 85 -4.50 -26.38 -9.75
N ALA A 86 -5.20 -26.98 -10.71
CA ALA A 86 -5.82 -26.25 -11.81
C ALA A 86 -6.75 -25.15 -11.29
N GLY A 87 -6.60 -23.92 -11.81
CA GLY A 87 -7.40 -22.76 -11.43
C GLY A 87 -6.99 -22.09 -10.13
N GLU A 88 -5.96 -22.58 -9.44
CA GLU A 88 -5.46 -21.93 -8.21
C GLU A 88 -4.44 -20.82 -8.52
N SER A 89 -4.38 -19.85 -7.60
CA SER A 89 -3.36 -18.80 -7.58
C SER A 89 -2.63 -18.78 -6.24
N ALA A 90 -1.37 -18.37 -6.27
CA ALA A 90 -0.58 -18.07 -5.08
C ALA A 90 0.17 -16.77 -5.23
N CYS A 91 0.27 -16.03 -4.12
CA CYS A 91 1.12 -14.86 -4.02
C CYS A 91 2.56 -15.27 -3.69
N ILE A 92 3.51 -14.75 -4.46
CA ILE A 92 4.93 -14.95 -4.24
C ILE A 92 5.43 -13.86 -3.29
N ILE A 93 6.06 -14.27 -2.19
CA ILE A 93 6.55 -13.37 -1.16
C ILE A 93 8.09 -13.36 -1.15
N VAL A 94 8.66 -12.17 -1.25
CA VAL A 94 10.08 -11.88 -1.07
C VAL A 94 10.21 -10.87 0.06
N ASP A 95 11.03 -11.16 1.06
CA ASP A 95 11.28 -10.27 2.22
C ASP A 95 9.99 -9.75 2.89
N GLY A 96 8.98 -10.61 3.01
CA GLY A 96 7.70 -10.28 3.62
C GLY A 96 6.76 -9.42 2.75
N THR A 97 7.10 -9.20 1.47
CA THR A 97 6.29 -8.43 0.51
C THR A 97 5.87 -9.29 -0.66
N VAL A 98 4.62 -9.14 -1.11
CA VAL A 98 4.14 -9.81 -2.32
C VAL A 98 4.76 -9.14 -3.55
N THR A 99 5.55 -9.89 -4.32
CA THR A 99 6.26 -9.37 -5.51
C THR A 99 5.64 -9.83 -6.81
N ALA A 100 4.99 -10.99 -6.81
CA ALA A 100 4.37 -11.56 -8.00
C ALA A 100 3.18 -12.46 -7.66
N ILE A 101 2.40 -12.78 -8.67
CA ILE A 101 1.29 -13.72 -8.61
C ILE A 101 1.63 -14.89 -9.53
N CYS A 102 1.49 -16.10 -9.01
CA CYS A 102 1.58 -17.32 -9.76
C CYS A 102 0.18 -17.89 -9.96
N THR A 103 -0.22 -18.10 -11.20
CA THR A 103 -1.50 -18.72 -11.56
C THR A 103 -1.27 -20.01 -12.30
N ASN A 104 -1.98 -21.06 -11.89
CA ASN A 104 -2.03 -22.31 -12.64
C ASN A 104 -3.31 -22.34 -13.48
N THR A 105 -3.16 -22.09 -14.79
CA THR A 105 -4.25 -22.15 -15.76
C THR A 105 -4.40 -23.53 -16.41
N ASN A 106 -3.54 -24.49 -16.07
CA ASN A 106 -3.49 -25.80 -16.71
C ASN A 106 -4.29 -26.83 -15.91
N ALA A 107 -4.76 -27.89 -16.58
CA ALA A 107 -5.55 -28.95 -15.95
C ALA A 107 -4.76 -29.79 -14.93
N GLY A 108 -3.43 -29.67 -14.90
CA GLY A 108 -2.52 -30.43 -14.03
C GLY A 108 -2.04 -29.67 -12.80
N ARG A 109 -1.34 -30.36 -11.91
CA ARG A 109 -0.67 -29.78 -10.74
C ARG A 109 0.69 -29.22 -11.12
N MET A 110 0.96 -27.94 -10.85
CA MET A 110 2.22 -27.31 -11.28
C MET A 110 2.84 -26.41 -10.21
N ALA A 111 4.15 -26.50 -10.03
CA ALA A 111 4.91 -25.70 -9.07
C ALA A 111 5.29 -24.33 -9.66
N CYS A 112 5.17 -23.28 -8.86
CA CYS A 112 5.64 -21.94 -9.21
C CYS A 112 7.18 -21.93 -9.20
N ALA A 113 7.81 -22.14 -10.36
CA ALA A 113 9.27 -22.15 -10.47
C ALA A 113 9.80 -20.76 -10.87
N LEU A 114 10.68 -20.19 -10.04
CA LEU A 114 11.48 -19.02 -10.41
C LEU A 114 12.68 -19.49 -11.23
N GLY A 115 12.48 -19.60 -12.54
CA GLY A 115 13.52 -19.99 -13.50
C GLY A 115 13.07 -19.67 -14.92
N PRO A 116 13.97 -19.70 -15.92
CA PRO A 116 13.56 -19.51 -17.31
C PRO A 116 12.60 -20.65 -17.66
N ALA A 117 11.31 -20.33 -17.82
CA ALA A 117 10.29 -21.31 -18.17
C ALA A 117 10.67 -21.96 -19.51
N PRO A 118 11.02 -23.26 -19.56
CA PRO A 118 11.38 -23.90 -20.83
C PRO A 118 10.18 -24.61 -21.47
N LEU A 119 8.96 -24.45 -20.94
CA LEU A 119 7.80 -25.26 -21.34
C LEU A 119 6.57 -24.36 -21.58
N PRO A 120 5.78 -24.64 -22.64
CA PRO A 120 4.56 -23.89 -22.97
C PRO A 120 3.48 -23.98 -21.88
N ASP A 121 3.61 -24.94 -20.97
CA ASP A 121 2.67 -25.18 -19.87
C ASP A 121 3.19 -24.71 -18.51
N ALA A 122 4.29 -23.96 -18.41
CA ALA A 122 4.76 -23.49 -17.10
C ALA A 122 3.73 -22.54 -16.45
N PRO A 123 3.55 -22.58 -15.11
CA PRO A 123 2.66 -21.64 -14.43
C PRO A 123 3.16 -20.22 -14.65
N LYS A 124 2.23 -19.34 -15.02
CA LYS A 124 2.55 -17.97 -15.42
C LYS A 124 2.83 -17.15 -14.17
N ILE A 125 4.09 -16.81 -13.95
CA ILE A 125 4.45 -15.80 -12.96
C ILE A 125 4.22 -14.44 -13.61
N THR A 126 3.25 -13.70 -13.07
CA THR A 126 2.94 -12.34 -13.51
C THR A 126 3.23 -11.34 -12.41
N PRO A 127 3.69 -10.13 -12.75
CA PRO A 127 3.78 -9.05 -11.77
C PRO A 127 2.41 -8.76 -11.17
N VAL A 128 2.38 -8.22 -9.94
CA VAL A 128 1.15 -7.79 -9.30
C VAL A 128 0.51 -6.67 -10.15
N PRO A 129 -0.79 -6.75 -10.49
CA PRO A 129 -1.46 -5.71 -11.27
C PRO A 129 -1.47 -4.34 -10.58
N ASP A 130 -1.35 -3.27 -11.38
CA ASP A 130 -1.27 -1.88 -10.92
C ASP A 130 -2.35 -1.44 -9.92
N PRO A 131 -3.64 -1.87 -10.02
CA PRO A 131 -4.66 -1.47 -9.05
C PRO A 131 -4.36 -1.87 -7.60
N HIS A 132 -3.53 -2.90 -7.40
CA HIS A 132 -3.13 -3.37 -6.07
C HIS A 132 -1.85 -2.73 -5.54
N LEU A 133 -1.11 -2.07 -6.43
CA LEU A 133 0.13 -1.34 -6.15
C LEU A 133 -0.11 0.17 -6.01
N THR A 134 -1.25 0.66 -6.48
CA THR A 134 -1.60 2.08 -6.46
C THR A 134 -2.47 2.40 -5.24
N ILE A 135 -2.05 3.39 -4.46
CA ILE A 135 -2.90 4.05 -3.46
C ILE A 135 -3.17 5.46 -3.96
N SER A 136 -4.45 5.81 -4.04
CA SER A 136 -4.89 7.16 -4.39
C SER A 136 -5.66 7.76 -3.23
N GLY A 137 -5.84 9.07 -3.24
CA GLY A 137 -6.57 9.75 -2.19
C GLY A 137 -6.67 11.24 -2.44
N SER A 138 -7.49 11.88 -1.61
CA SER A 138 -7.65 13.33 -1.59
C SER A 138 -7.59 13.84 -0.17
N LEU A 139 -7.08 15.06 -0.04
CA LEU A 139 -7.10 15.80 1.21
C LEU A 139 -7.94 17.05 0.98
N SER A 140 -8.96 17.24 1.80
CA SER A 140 -9.77 18.45 1.82
C SER A 140 -9.76 19.07 3.21
N THR A 141 -9.95 20.39 3.25
CA THR A 141 -10.02 21.16 4.49
C THR A 141 -11.03 22.27 4.33
N THR A 142 -11.75 22.56 5.41
CA THR A 142 -12.60 23.75 5.53
C THR A 142 -11.93 24.85 6.36
N ASN A 143 -10.71 24.60 6.85
CA ASN A 143 -10.02 25.53 7.72
C ASN A 143 -9.48 26.74 6.96
N ILE A 144 -9.90 27.94 7.37
CA ILE A 144 -9.56 29.20 6.67
C ILE A 144 -8.04 29.47 6.58
N ILE A 145 -7.28 29.02 7.57
CA ILE A 145 -5.81 29.20 7.59
C ILE A 145 -5.20 28.34 6.48
N MET A 146 -5.59 27.07 6.39
CA MET A 146 -5.06 26.15 5.38
C MET A 146 -5.58 26.41 3.96
N THR A 147 -6.81 26.89 3.81
CA THR A 147 -7.34 27.26 2.48
C THR A 147 -6.61 28.46 1.90
N SER A 148 -6.08 29.35 2.76
CA SER A 148 -5.26 30.49 2.34
C SER A 148 -3.84 30.10 1.89
N TRP A 149 -3.39 28.87 2.14
CA TRP A 149 -2.06 28.43 1.74
C TRP A 149 -1.89 28.43 0.22
N SER A 150 -0.69 28.84 -0.20
CA SER A 150 -0.33 28.84 -1.62
C SER A 150 -0.22 27.40 -2.13
N ARG A 151 -0.34 27.21 -3.45
CA ARG A 151 -0.08 25.89 -4.07
C ARG A 151 1.31 25.37 -3.74
N VAL A 152 2.29 26.26 -3.58
CA VAL A 152 3.68 25.90 -3.21
C VAL A 152 3.75 25.34 -1.78
N MET A 153 3.03 25.94 -0.83
CA MET A 153 2.95 25.41 0.55
C MET A 153 2.29 24.03 0.57
N TRP A 154 1.16 23.88 -0.13
CA TRP A 154 0.48 22.59 -0.27
C TRP A 154 1.36 21.54 -0.93
N GLN A 155 2.04 21.89 -2.03
CA GLN A 155 2.98 20.97 -2.68
C GLN A 155 4.13 20.59 -1.74
N SER A 156 4.63 21.51 -0.92
CA SER A 156 5.67 21.21 0.08
C SER A 156 5.17 20.22 1.14
N VAL A 157 3.92 20.33 1.59
CA VAL A 157 3.30 19.36 2.50
C VAL A 157 3.26 17.99 1.83
N VAL A 158 2.65 17.90 0.65
CA VAL A 158 2.46 16.58 0.04
C VAL A 158 3.79 15.93 -0.35
N ASN A 159 4.77 16.71 -0.83
CA ASN A 159 6.11 16.20 -1.11
C ASN A 159 6.81 15.67 0.15
N ARG A 160 6.63 16.33 1.31
CA ARG A 160 7.17 15.84 2.58
C ARG A 160 6.45 14.57 3.04
N ALA A 161 5.13 14.49 2.87
CA ALA A 161 4.36 13.28 3.20
C ALA A 161 4.81 12.09 2.35
N ILE A 162 4.97 12.28 1.03
CA ILE A 162 5.52 11.28 0.12
C ILE A 162 6.92 10.84 0.57
N ARG A 163 7.81 11.79 0.89
CA ARG A 163 9.16 11.46 1.37
C ARG A 163 9.10 10.69 2.69
N MET A 164 8.23 11.05 3.63
CA MET A 164 8.08 10.32 4.89
C MET A 164 7.56 8.89 4.66
N LEU A 165 6.60 8.69 3.75
CA LEU A 165 6.13 7.35 3.40
C LEU A 165 7.24 6.51 2.73
N ALA A 166 8.00 7.12 1.81
CA ALA A 166 9.03 6.43 1.03
C ALA A 166 10.38 6.22 1.76
N SER A 167 10.73 7.08 2.72
CA SER A 167 12.00 7.00 3.47
C SER A 167 11.83 6.56 4.93
N GLY A 168 10.60 6.57 5.44
CA GLY A 168 10.28 6.21 6.81
C GLY A 168 10.22 4.70 7.03
N PRO A 169 9.61 4.26 8.15
CA PRO A 169 9.49 2.86 8.53
C PRO A 169 8.85 1.96 7.46
N PHE A 170 8.11 2.58 6.54
CA PHE A 170 7.34 1.91 5.49
C PHE A 170 7.98 2.00 4.11
N ARG A 171 9.26 2.39 4.01
CA ARG A 171 10.02 2.47 2.75
C ARG A 171 9.84 1.25 1.84
N ARG A 172 9.77 0.06 2.42
CA ARG A 172 9.61 -1.21 1.69
C ARG A 172 8.24 -1.36 1.00
N HIS A 173 7.29 -0.48 1.31
CA HIS A 173 5.91 -0.54 0.85
C HIS A 173 5.51 0.65 -0.03
N PHE A 174 6.35 1.69 -0.14
CA PHE A 174 6.09 2.90 -0.93
C PHE A 174 7.29 3.23 -1.82
N PHE A 175 7.24 2.76 -3.07
CA PHE A 175 8.32 2.95 -4.04
C PHE A 175 8.26 4.30 -4.75
N SER A 176 7.05 4.76 -5.09
CA SER A 176 6.81 6.02 -5.78
C SER A 176 5.48 6.61 -5.37
N ALA A 177 5.38 7.94 -5.40
CA ALA A 177 4.10 8.62 -5.25
C ALA A 177 4.10 9.90 -6.07
N ILE A 178 2.90 10.27 -6.52
CA ILE A 178 2.64 11.49 -7.27
C ILE A 178 1.55 12.25 -6.54
N ALA A 179 1.70 13.57 -6.48
CA ALA A 179 0.74 14.44 -5.84
C ALA A 179 0.38 15.61 -6.74
N THR A 180 -0.91 15.87 -6.82
CA THR A 180 -1.50 17.00 -7.53
C THR A 180 -2.35 17.82 -6.57
N VAL A 181 -2.13 19.14 -6.57
CA VAL A 181 -2.93 20.09 -5.78
C VAL A 181 -4.01 20.67 -6.69
N GLY A 182 -5.26 20.25 -6.48
CA GLY A 182 -6.45 20.88 -7.07
C GLY A 182 -7.08 21.86 -6.08
N ARG A 183 -7.59 23.00 -6.57
CA ARG A 183 -8.59 23.79 -5.83
C ARG A 183 -9.94 23.47 -6.46
N ASN A 184 -10.90 23.05 -5.64
CA ASN A 184 -12.31 23.06 -6.03
C ASN A 184 -12.82 24.50 -6.02
#